data_AF-A0A936QXU7-F1
#
_entry.id   AF-A0A936QXU7-F1
#
_cell.length_a   1.000
_cell.length_b   1.000
_cell.length_c   1.000
_cell.angle_alpha   90.00
_cell.angle_beta   90.00
_cell.angle_gamma   90.00
#
_symmetry.space_group_name_H-M   'P 1'
#
loop_
_entity.id
_entity.type
_entity.pdbx_description
1 polymer ?
#
loop_
_entity_poly.entity_id
_entity_poly.type
_entity_poly.pdbx_seq_one_letter_code
_entity_poly.pdbx_strand_id
1 'polypeptide(L)'
;MPSSTSSTTTARTPRWSIRPTSSSSGAPATPPGTEGARVGPRRLDLAVAAYTEAYPRLVAATAEYVDRVRGIIDEAGINYLSVTGRAKSPTSYAGKARRLLAADRAADPLSEITDQVGVRVITYVQRDIDAVAELLAEELTVLDDRDLGRETASEGRFGYASRHLLVSSATGEHPAYDPVQCASIQLRTVLQHAWAEFEHDIRYKGSVPPEQVPDLDRRFTLAAGLLELADREFSAIRDRIQEGLQAREVHDSDVEDPRLGAQDLATFLAGRYDHAGWSRTEHYEWMGSLLLELGITSFDDLGEALRAVDSQAVTAAMGYHHPPGAVRRLDDDLLARFGEAYVGLVGNRGRAEALRERLARVGDR
;
A
#
# COMPACT_ATOMS: atom_id res chain seq x y z
N MET A 1 30.39 -46.99 13.03
CA MET A 1 30.18 -46.21 14.26
C MET A 1 30.76 -44.83 13.96
N PRO A 2 29.91 -43.81 13.75
CA PRO A 2 29.10 -43.26 14.82
C PRO A 2 27.60 -43.22 14.53
N SER A 3 26.90 -43.15 15.64
CA SER A 3 25.47 -43.20 15.92
C SER A 3 24.69 -41.98 15.42
N SER A 4 23.58 -42.27 14.75
CA SER A 4 22.47 -41.35 14.51
C SER A 4 21.69 -41.13 15.80
N THR A 5 21.50 -39.88 16.19
CA THR A 5 20.53 -39.48 17.22
C THR A 5 19.53 -38.52 16.60
N SER A 6 18.37 -39.07 16.23
CA SER A 6 17.19 -38.37 15.78
C SER A 6 16.48 -37.78 17.01
N SER A 7 16.53 -36.47 17.19
CA SER A 7 15.77 -35.76 18.21
C SER A 7 14.39 -35.36 17.65
N THR A 8 13.38 -36.16 17.99
CA THR A 8 11.97 -35.87 17.74
C THR A 8 11.46 -34.88 18.78
N THR A 9 11.23 -33.62 18.37
CA THR A 9 10.61 -32.60 19.22
C THR A 9 9.10 -32.79 19.25
N THR A 10 8.58 -33.29 20.37
CA THR A 10 7.15 -33.47 20.65
C THR A 10 6.50 -32.11 20.96
N ALA A 11 5.52 -31.71 20.15
CA ALA A 11 4.69 -30.54 20.39
C ALA A 11 3.78 -30.74 21.62
N ARG A 12 3.93 -29.90 22.64
CA ARG A 12 3.05 -29.83 23.83
C ARG A 12 1.82 -28.99 23.50
N THR A 13 0.65 -29.64 23.44
CA THR A 13 -0.66 -28.99 23.48
C THR A 13 -1.04 -28.68 24.94
N PRO A 14 -1.56 -27.48 25.27
CA PRO A 14 -2.02 -27.20 26.63
C PRO A 14 -3.42 -27.78 26.86
N ARG A 15 -3.50 -28.76 27.79
CA ARG A 15 -4.75 -29.29 28.37
C ARG A 15 -5.36 -28.25 29.32
N TRP A 16 -6.59 -27.84 29.05
CA TRP A 16 -7.42 -27.12 30.00
C TRP A 16 -8.09 -28.11 30.96
N SER A 17 -7.76 -28.02 32.25
CA SER A 17 -8.33 -28.84 33.32
C SER A 17 -9.64 -28.24 33.82
N ILE A 18 -10.74 -28.97 33.65
CA ILE A 18 -12.04 -28.65 34.24
C ILE A 18 -12.04 -29.15 35.70
N ARG A 19 -12.17 -28.25 36.67
CA ARG A 19 -12.49 -28.60 38.06
C ARG A 19 -14.02 -28.49 38.26
N PRO A 20 -14.68 -29.48 38.89
CA PRO A 20 -16.07 -29.34 39.30
C PRO A 20 -16.14 -28.61 40.65
N THR A 21 -16.97 -27.58 40.75
CA THR A 21 -17.33 -26.96 42.03
C THR A 21 -18.71 -27.46 42.47
N SER A 22 -18.76 -27.81 43.75
CA SER A 22 -19.85 -28.41 44.49
C SER A 22 -21.04 -27.48 44.70
N SER A 23 -22.21 -28.10 44.74
CA SER A 23 -23.50 -27.55 45.17
C SER A 23 -23.51 -27.10 46.63
N SER A 24 -24.01 -25.89 46.90
CA SER A 24 -24.65 -25.56 48.19
C SER A 24 -25.81 -24.60 47.96
N SER A 25 -26.99 -25.06 48.35
CA SER A 25 -28.29 -24.38 48.36
C SER A 25 -28.38 -23.29 49.44
N GLY A 26 -28.98 -22.14 49.09
CA GLY A 26 -29.44 -21.10 50.01
C GLY A 26 -30.48 -20.20 49.33
N ALA A 27 -31.58 -19.91 50.03
CA ALA A 27 -32.87 -19.36 49.55
C ALA A 27 -32.82 -17.87 49.07
N PRO A 28 -33.92 -17.33 48.49
CA PRO A 28 -33.85 -16.33 47.42
C PRO A 28 -33.68 -14.90 47.94
N ALA A 29 -32.71 -14.18 47.38
CA ALA A 29 -32.64 -12.74 47.46
C ALA A 29 -33.37 -12.13 46.25
N THR A 30 -34.33 -11.26 46.53
CA THR A 30 -35.06 -10.41 45.58
C THR A 30 -34.10 -9.79 44.57
N PRO A 31 -34.37 -9.85 43.25
CA PRO A 31 -33.44 -9.27 42.28
C PRO A 31 -33.44 -7.75 42.48
N PRO A 32 -32.26 -7.09 42.54
CA PRO A 32 -32.22 -5.67 42.25
C PRO A 32 -32.76 -5.52 40.83
N GLY A 33 -33.72 -4.63 40.64
CA GLY A 33 -34.33 -4.38 39.35
C GLY A 33 -33.24 -4.22 38.31
N THR A 34 -33.11 -5.20 37.43
CA THR A 34 -32.51 -4.99 36.11
C THR A 34 -33.42 -3.99 35.43
N GLU A 35 -33.12 -2.70 35.62
CA GLU A 35 -33.31 -1.73 34.56
C GLU A 35 -32.57 -2.31 33.36
N GLY A 36 -33.31 -3.08 32.56
CA GLY A 36 -32.88 -3.44 31.24
C GLY A 36 -32.59 -2.12 30.55
N ALA A 37 -31.29 -1.84 30.39
CA ALA A 37 -30.80 -0.72 29.62
C ALA A 37 -31.40 -0.88 28.22
N ARG A 38 -32.54 -0.22 28.02
CA ARG A 38 -33.15 -0.06 26.71
C ARG A 38 -32.05 0.60 25.90
N VAL A 39 -31.51 -0.12 24.92
CA VAL A 39 -30.62 0.49 23.92
C VAL A 39 -31.42 1.58 23.27
N GLY A 40 -31.13 2.81 23.67
CA GLY A 40 -31.89 3.97 23.27
C GLY A 40 -31.28 4.57 22.01
N PRO A 41 -32.10 5.12 21.09
CA PRO A 41 -31.67 5.91 19.93
C PRO A 41 -30.50 6.87 20.23
N ARG A 42 -30.43 7.40 21.46
CA ARG A 42 -29.38 8.31 21.95
C ARG A 42 -27.93 7.90 21.65
N ARG A 43 -27.50 6.62 21.77
CA ARG A 43 -26.08 6.29 21.56
C ARG A 43 -25.68 6.36 20.08
N LEU A 44 -26.54 5.83 19.21
CA LEU A 44 -26.36 5.94 17.76
C LEU A 44 -26.42 7.41 17.33
N ASP A 45 -27.42 8.16 17.82
CA ASP A 45 -27.61 9.57 17.49
C ASP A 45 -26.41 10.42 17.93
N LEU A 46 -25.88 10.20 19.14
CA LEU A 46 -24.68 10.87 19.64
C LEU A 46 -23.45 10.54 18.81
N ALA A 47 -23.23 9.27 18.47
CA ALA A 47 -22.08 8.87 17.64
C ALA A 47 -22.17 9.47 16.22
N VAL A 48 -23.37 9.51 15.63
CA VAL A 48 -23.61 10.12 14.31
C VAL A 48 -23.45 11.64 14.36
N ALA A 49 -23.92 12.30 15.41
CA ALA A 49 -23.75 13.73 15.61
C ALA A 49 -22.27 14.11 15.74
N ALA A 50 -21.54 13.42 16.61
CA ALA A 50 -20.10 13.63 16.80
C ALA A 50 -19.31 13.38 15.51
N TYR A 51 -19.64 12.31 14.77
CA TYR A 51 -19.03 12.03 13.48
C TYR A 51 -19.33 13.12 12.44
N THR A 52 -20.57 13.60 12.39
CA THR A 52 -20.99 14.66 11.46
C THR A 52 -20.25 15.97 11.74
N GLU A 53 -20.06 16.30 13.01
CA GLU A 53 -19.26 17.45 13.45
C GLU A 53 -17.78 17.31 13.08
N ALA A 54 -17.22 16.11 13.21
CA ALA A 54 -15.83 15.82 12.84
C ALA A 54 -15.61 15.70 11.31
N TYR A 55 -16.67 15.48 10.52
CA TYR A 55 -16.56 15.15 9.10
C TYR A 55 -15.72 16.13 8.25
N PRO A 56 -15.81 17.46 8.41
CA PRO A 56 -14.94 18.38 7.68
C PRO A 56 -13.44 18.17 7.96
N ARG A 57 -13.07 17.83 9.21
CA ARG A 57 -11.69 17.50 9.57
C ARG A 57 -11.25 16.17 8.97
N LEU A 58 -12.15 15.17 8.91
CA LEU A 58 -11.88 13.89 8.25
C LEU A 58 -11.65 14.05 6.74
N VAL A 59 -12.37 14.97 6.09
CA VAL A 59 -12.15 15.31 4.68
C VAL A 59 -10.77 15.91 4.47
N ALA A 60 -10.36 16.86 5.32
CA ALA A 60 -9.01 17.45 5.27
C ALA A 60 -7.92 16.39 5.51
N ALA A 61 -8.06 15.58 6.57
CA ALA A 61 -7.15 14.48 6.87
C ALA A 61 -7.05 13.48 5.71
N THR A 62 -8.17 13.19 5.02
CA THR A 62 -8.15 12.32 3.84
C THR A 62 -7.27 12.89 2.72
N ALA A 63 -7.36 14.20 2.45
CA ALA A 63 -6.52 14.85 1.44
C ALA A 63 -5.04 14.79 1.83
N GLU A 64 -4.72 15.09 3.08
CA GLU A 64 -3.35 15.00 3.61
C GLU A 64 -2.78 13.57 3.49
N TYR A 65 -3.57 12.55 3.81
CA TYR A 65 -3.16 11.16 3.63
C TYR A 65 -2.96 10.77 2.16
N VAL A 66 -3.80 11.26 1.25
CA VAL A 66 -3.62 11.03 -0.19
C VAL A 66 -2.30 11.63 -0.67
N ASP A 67 -2.02 12.88 -0.29
CA ASP A 67 -0.80 13.57 -0.69
C ASP A 67 0.45 12.91 -0.08
N ARG A 68 0.38 12.50 1.19
CA ARG A 68 1.48 11.78 1.86
C ARG A 68 1.75 10.42 1.23
N VAL A 69 0.71 9.60 1.02
CA VAL A 69 0.86 8.27 0.40
C VAL A 69 1.37 8.41 -1.04
N ARG A 70 0.87 9.39 -1.78
CA ARG A 70 1.37 9.69 -3.12
C ARG A 70 2.85 10.06 -3.10
N GLY A 71 3.25 10.99 -2.23
CA GLY A 71 4.65 11.41 -2.07
C GLY A 71 5.58 10.25 -1.77
N ILE A 72 5.23 9.40 -0.80
CA ILE A 72 6.00 8.20 -0.44
C ILE A 72 6.22 7.27 -1.65
N ILE A 73 5.15 6.97 -2.40
CA ILE A 73 5.21 6.07 -3.56
C ILE A 73 6.00 6.70 -4.72
N ASP A 74 5.78 7.99 -5.00
CA ASP A 74 6.47 8.75 -6.05
C ASP A 74 7.98 8.82 -5.74
N GLU A 75 8.35 9.06 -4.48
CA GLU A 75 9.75 9.11 -4.04
C GLU A 75 10.47 7.78 -4.20
N ALA A 76 9.79 6.66 -3.93
CA ALA A 76 10.32 5.32 -4.18
C ALA A 76 10.39 4.96 -5.67
N GLY A 77 9.73 5.75 -6.54
CA GLY A 77 9.68 5.52 -7.97
C GLY A 77 8.85 4.29 -8.36
N ILE A 78 7.94 3.84 -7.49
CA ILE A 78 7.05 2.70 -7.75
C ILE A 78 5.93 3.15 -8.68
N ASN A 79 5.66 2.36 -9.72
CA ASN A 79 4.58 2.68 -10.66
C ASN A 79 3.21 2.29 -10.10
N TYR A 80 2.24 3.19 -10.25
CA TYR A 80 0.84 2.97 -9.89
C TYR A 80 -0.08 3.62 -10.92
N LEU A 81 -1.33 3.16 -11.00
CA LEU A 81 -2.36 3.77 -11.83
C LEU A 81 -2.96 5.01 -11.15
N SER A 82 -3.31 4.91 -9.86
CA SER A 82 -3.86 6.06 -9.12
C SER A 82 -3.77 5.91 -7.60
N VAL A 83 -3.70 7.04 -6.92
CA VAL A 83 -3.90 7.18 -5.47
C VAL A 83 -5.08 8.13 -5.27
N THR A 84 -6.15 7.63 -4.65
CA THR A 84 -7.38 8.39 -4.39
C THR A 84 -7.80 8.23 -2.93
N GLY A 85 -8.55 9.17 -2.39
CA GLY A 85 -9.03 9.13 -1.01
C GLY A 85 -10.49 9.51 -0.89
N ARG A 86 -11.13 8.99 0.16
CA ARG A 86 -12.51 9.31 0.51
C ARG A 86 -12.71 9.24 2.03
N ALA A 87 -13.21 10.33 2.59
CA ALA A 87 -13.83 10.31 3.91
C ALA A 87 -15.20 9.63 3.83
N LYS A 88 -15.52 8.74 4.77
CA LYS A 88 -16.82 8.06 4.78
C LYS A 88 -17.93 9.09 5.05
N SER A 89 -18.98 9.10 4.22
CA SER A 89 -20.09 10.04 4.43
C SER A 89 -20.83 9.77 5.74
N PRO A 90 -21.39 10.80 6.41
CA PRO A 90 -22.17 10.61 7.64
C PRO A 90 -23.30 9.58 7.51
N THR A 91 -23.98 9.54 6.35
CA THR A 91 -25.02 8.54 6.06
C THR A 91 -24.46 7.12 6.03
N SER A 92 -23.31 6.91 5.38
CA SER A 92 -22.67 5.58 5.33
C SER A 92 -22.16 5.17 6.70
N TYR A 93 -21.60 6.12 7.47
CA TYR A 93 -21.18 5.90 8.84
C TYR A 93 -22.36 5.51 9.73
N ALA A 94 -23.49 6.22 9.67
CA ALA A 94 -24.70 5.90 10.42
C ALA A 94 -25.21 4.49 10.11
N GLY A 95 -25.16 4.06 8.85
CA GLY A 95 -25.50 2.69 8.45
C GLY A 95 -24.57 1.64 9.07
N LYS A 96 -23.26 1.90 9.12
CA LYS A 96 -22.27 0.99 9.72
C LYS A 96 -22.35 0.98 11.25
N ALA A 97 -22.48 2.14 11.88
CA ALA A 97 -22.67 2.29 13.33
C ALA A 97 -23.93 1.57 13.82
N ARG A 98 -25.03 1.64 13.06
CA ARG A 98 -26.26 0.90 13.37
C ARG A 98 -26.06 -0.61 13.35
N ARG A 99 -25.34 -1.13 12.35
CA ARG A 99 -25.03 -2.56 12.24
C ARG A 99 -24.11 -3.02 13.37
N LEU A 100 -23.08 -2.22 13.69
CA LEU A 100 -22.17 -2.49 14.80
C LEU A 100 -22.93 -2.56 16.13
N LEU A 101 -23.73 -1.53 16.45
CA LEU A 101 -24.51 -1.48 17.69
C LEU A 101 -25.62 -2.54 17.78
N ALA A 102 -26.07 -3.05 16.64
CA ALA A 102 -27.00 -4.18 16.60
C ALA A 102 -26.32 -5.51 16.95
N ALA A 103 -25.06 -5.68 16.54
CA ALA A 103 -24.26 -6.87 16.85
C ALA A 103 -23.68 -6.81 18.27
N ASP A 104 -23.15 -5.66 18.68
CA ASP A 104 -22.64 -5.39 20.01
C ASP A 104 -23.12 -4.02 20.52
N ARG A 105 -23.96 -4.05 21.54
CA ARG A 105 -24.56 -2.85 22.15
C ARG A 105 -23.57 -2.04 22.98
N ALA A 106 -22.47 -2.66 23.41
CA ALA A 106 -21.41 -2.04 24.20
C ALA A 106 -20.38 -1.30 23.33
N ALA A 107 -20.29 -1.65 22.04
CA ALA A 107 -19.34 -1.11 21.08
C ALA A 107 -19.37 0.43 21.00
N ASP A 108 -18.21 1.00 20.68
CA ASP A 108 -18.02 2.41 20.37
C ASP A 108 -17.76 2.62 18.87
N PRO A 109 -18.78 3.05 18.10
CA PRO A 109 -18.63 3.24 16.66
C PRO A 109 -17.55 4.26 16.25
N LEU A 110 -17.22 5.24 17.11
CA LEU A 110 -16.22 6.26 16.77
C LEU A 110 -14.80 5.71 16.76
N SER A 111 -14.51 4.69 17.56
CA SER A 111 -13.19 4.06 17.63
C SER A 111 -13.11 2.72 16.88
N GLU A 112 -14.22 1.99 16.78
CA GLU A 112 -14.24 0.65 16.16
C GLU A 112 -14.51 0.67 14.64
N ILE A 113 -15.07 1.76 14.10
CA ILE A 113 -15.17 1.94 12.66
C ILE A 113 -13.88 2.58 12.18
N THR A 114 -12.94 1.77 11.69
CA THR A 114 -11.57 2.21 11.37
C THR A 114 -11.39 2.77 9.95
N ASP A 115 -12.38 2.55 9.07
CA ASP A 115 -12.39 3.03 7.68
C ASP A 115 -13.10 4.40 7.54
N GLN A 116 -12.89 5.31 8.49
CA GLN A 116 -13.44 6.68 8.45
C GLN A 116 -12.71 7.53 7.40
N VAL A 117 -11.38 7.46 7.39
CA VAL A 117 -10.50 7.94 6.30
C VAL A 117 -10.08 6.73 5.49
N GLY A 118 -10.45 6.71 4.20
CA GLY A 118 -10.06 5.65 3.28
C GLY A 118 -9.14 6.19 2.19
N VAL A 119 -8.01 5.52 1.95
CA VAL A 119 -7.14 5.76 0.79
C VAL A 119 -7.11 4.50 -0.05
N ARG A 120 -7.06 4.66 -1.37
CA ARG A 120 -6.97 3.56 -2.32
C ARG A 120 -5.79 3.80 -3.23
N VAL A 121 -4.90 2.83 -3.26
CA VAL A 121 -3.75 2.77 -4.18
C VAL A 121 -4.01 1.64 -5.16
N ILE A 122 -4.02 1.98 -6.46
CA ILE A 122 -4.20 1.02 -7.53
C ILE A 122 -2.88 0.89 -8.27
N THR A 123 -2.25 -0.28 -8.22
CA THR A 123 -1.03 -0.63 -8.96
C THR A 123 -1.37 -1.41 -10.23
N TYR A 124 -0.36 -1.69 -11.07
CA TYR A 124 -0.57 -2.47 -12.29
C TYR A 124 -0.51 -3.97 -12.03
N VAL A 125 0.37 -4.42 -11.15
CA VAL A 125 0.56 -5.84 -10.85
C VAL A 125 0.75 -6.10 -9.35
N GLN A 126 0.64 -7.37 -8.96
CA GLN A 126 0.65 -7.80 -7.56
C GLN A 126 1.94 -7.47 -6.82
N ARG A 127 3.11 -7.62 -7.46
CA ARG A 127 4.42 -7.34 -6.81
C ARG A 127 4.52 -5.89 -6.30
N ASP A 128 3.88 -4.95 -7.00
CA ASP A 128 3.92 -3.54 -6.61
C ASP A 128 3.02 -3.27 -5.40
N ILE A 129 1.99 -4.10 -5.15
CA ILE A 129 1.19 -4.03 -3.91
C ILE A 129 2.08 -4.32 -2.72
N ASP A 130 2.88 -5.39 -2.79
CA ASP A 130 3.74 -5.80 -1.68
C ASP A 130 4.83 -4.76 -1.41
N ALA A 131 5.44 -4.22 -2.48
CA ALA A 131 6.41 -3.13 -2.36
C ALA A 131 5.81 -1.86 -1.74
N VAL A 132 4.59 -1.48 -2.14
CA VAL A 132 3.90 -0.32 -1.51
C VAL A 132 3.53 -0.61 -0.06
N ALA A 133 3.11 -1.83 0.27
CA ALA A 133 2.71 -2.18 1.62
C ALA A 133 3.86 -2.10 2.62
N GLU A 134 4.99 -2.67 2.26
CA GLU A 134 6.22 -2.64 3.06
C GLU A 134 6.76 -1.21 3.18
N LEU A 135 6.80 -0.44 2.07
CA LEU A 135 7.19 0.97 2.09
C LEU A 135 6.32 1.83 3.02
N LEU A 136 5.00 1.63 3.00
CA LEU A 136 4.09 2.34 3.90
C LEU A 136 4.31 1.94 5.37
N ALA A 137 4.73 0.70 5.63
CA ALA A 137 4.99 0.22 6.98
C ALA A 137 6.24 0.80 7.62
N GLU A 138 7.16 1.34 6.80
CA GLU A 138 8.38 2.01 7.25
C GLU A 138 8.14 3.49 7.56
N GLU A 139 7.29 4.15 6.76
CA GLU A 139 7.02 5.58 6.85
C GLU A 139 5.83 5.93 7.77
N LEU A 140 5.02 4.94 8.12
CA LEU A 140 3.81 5.07 8.95
C LEU A 140 3.73 3.94 9.97
N THR A 141 3.08 4.22 11.10
CA THR A 141 2.82 3.19 12.10
C THR A 141 1.68 2.29 11.64
N VAL A 142 1.98 1.01 11.35
CA VAL A 142 0.95 0.02 10.98
C VAL A 142 0.24 -0.51 12.22
N LEU A 143 -1.08 -0.35 12.26
CA LEU A 143 -1.95 -0.84 13.33
C LEU A 143 -2.58 -2.20 12.98
N ASP A 144 -2.82 -2.45 11.69
CA ASP A 144 -3.37 -3.72 11.18
C ASP A 144 -2.95 -3.92 9.70
N ASP A 145 -2.69 -5.17 9.30
CA ASP A 145 -2.36 -5.56 7.91
C ASP A 145 -3.11 -6.85 7.55
N ARG A 146 -4.02 -6.73 6.59
CA ARG A 146 -4.93 -7.80 6.19
C ARG A 146 -4.89 -8.05 4.70
N ASP A 147 -4.45 -9.23 4.31
CA ASP A 147 -4.55 -9.72 2.94
C ASP A 147 -5.85 -10.50 2.77
N LEU A 148 -6.88 -9.81 2.25
CA LEU A 148 -8.22 -10.37 2.12
C LEU A 148 -8.30 -11.45 1.04
N GLY A 149 -7.38 -11.44 0.07
CA GLY A 149 -7.26 -12.53 -0.91
C GLY A 149 -6.79 -13.81 -0.24
N ARG A 150 -5.76 -13.73 0.62
CA ARG A 150 -5.29 -14.87 1.41
C ARG A 150 -6.31 -15.34 2.45
N GLU A 151 -6.97 -14.41 3.13
CA GLU A 151 -8.02 -14.75 4.10
C GLU A 151 -9.15 -15.52 3.42
N THR A 152 -9.72 -14.99 2.34
CA THR A 152 -10.83 -15.64 1.65
C THR A 152 -10.41 -16.99 1.06
N ALA A 153 -9.22 -17.09 0.47
CA ALA A 153 -8.68 -18.36 -0.02
C ALA A 153 -8.54 -19.41 1.08
N SER A 154 -8.11 -19.02 2.29
CA SER A 154 -7.99 -19.92 3.44
C SER A 154 -9.34 -20.45 3.94
N GLU A 155 -10.43 -19.71 3.68
CA GLU A 155 -11.81 -20.08 3.98
C GLU A 155 -12.48 -20.85 2.83
N GLY A 156 -11.73 -21.19 1.76
CA GLY A 156 -12.26 -21.86 0.58
C GLY A 156 -13.15 -20.97 -0.30
N ARG A 157 -13.10 -19.64 -0.11
CA ARG A 157 -13.84 -18.66 -0.89
C ARG A 157 -12.88 -17.93 -1.82
N PHE A 158 -13.12 -17.97 -3.12
CA PHE A 158 -12.37 -17.18 -4.10
C PHE A 158 -13.26 -16.07 -4.62
N GLY A 159 -12.79 -14.82 -4.66
CA GLY A 159 -13.63 -13.71 -5.12
C GLY A 159 -13.01 -12.35 -4.91
N TYR A 160 -12.68 -12.01 -3.66
CA TYR A 160 -12.26 -10.65 -3.32
C TYR A 160 -10.79 -10.63 -2.86
N ALA A 161 -9.94 -9.99 -3.66
CA ALA A 161 -8.52 -9.78 -3.36
C ALA A 161 -8.23 -8.29 -3.17
N SER A 162 -7.67 -7.94 -2.02
CA SER A 162 -7.21 -6.60 -1.67
C SER A 162 -6.36 -6.71 -0.40
N ARG A 163 -5.25 -5.97 -0.32
CA ARG A 163 -4.49 -5.82 0.92
C ARG A 163 -4.88 -4.53 1.63
N HIS A 164 -5.29 -4.63 2.89
CA HIS A 164 -5.82 -3.53 3.68
C HIS A 164 -4.84 -3.23 4.80
N LEU A 165 -4.30 -2.02 4.81
CA LEU A 165 -3.45 -1.52 5.88
C LEU A 165 -4.23 -0.50 6.69
N LEU A 166 -4.28 -0.67 8.00
CA LEU A 166 -4.67 0.40 8.92
C LEU A 166 -3.39 1.05 9.41
N VAL A 167 -3.19 2.32 9.06
CA VAL A 167 -1.97 3.07 9.39
C VAL A 167 -2.29 4.27 10.26
N SER A 168 -1.30 4.75 11.01
CA SER A 168 -1.35 5.99 11.78
C SER A 168 -0.19 6.91 11.46
N SER A 169 -0.47 8.21 11.45
CA SER A 169 0.55 9.27 11.36
C SER A 169 1.12 9.66 12.73
N ALA A 170 0.57 9.13 13.83
CA ALA A 170 1.03 9.39 15.18
C ALA A 170 2.37 8.68 15.44
N THR A 171 3.27 9.39 16.14
CA THR A 171 4.56 8.88 16.57
C THR A 171 4.44 8.19 17.94
N GLY A 172 4.91 6.94 18.04
CA GLY A 172 4.88 6.14 19.28
C GLY A 172 4.76 4.63 19.01
N GLU A 173 5.15 3.79 19.96
CA GLU A 173 5.21 2.33 19.76
C GLU A 173 3.83 1.68 19.54
N HIS A 174 2.74 2.28 20.06
CA HIS A 174 1.36 1.81 19.86
C HIS A 174 0.35 2.97 20.03
N PRO A 175 0.15 3.83 19.02
CA PRO A 175 -0.83 4.89 19.13
C PRO A 175 -2.24 4.30 19.19
N ALA A 176 -3.09 4.84 20.07
CA ALA A 176 -4.51 4.53 20.06
C ALA A 176 -5.14 5.01 18.75
N TYR A 177 -6.19 4.35 18.28
CA TYR A 177 -6.89 4.78 17.07
C TYR A 177 -7.48 6.18 17.27
N ASP A 178 -7.08 7.11 16.40
CA ASP A 178 -7.65 8.43 16.26
C ASP A 178 -8.13 8.61 14.81
N PRO A 179 -9.43 8.83 14.56
CA PRO A 179 -9.98 9.02 13.22
C PRO A 179 -9.27 10.04 12.33
N VAL A 180 -8.66 11.09 12.90
CA VAL A 180 -7.94 12.10 12.11
C VAL A 180 -6.46 11.77 11.90
N GLN A 181 -5.90 10.87 12.72
CA GLN A 181 -4.51 10.41 12.62
C GLN A 181 -4.40 8.95 12.14
N CYS A 182 -5.48 8.38 11.64
CA CYS A 182 -5.52 7.01 11.13
C CYS A 182 -6.19 6.98 9.75
N ALA A 183 -5.70 6.11 8.89
CA ALA A 183 -6.27 5.85 7.58
C ALA A 183 -6.30 4.36 7.27
N SER A 184 -7.38 3.92 6.62
CA SER A 184 -7.47 2.59 6.03
C SER A 184 -7.03 2.68 4.56
N ILE A 185 -5.85 2.15 4.25
CA ILE A 185 -5.28 2.11 2.91
C ILE A 185 -5.60 0.77 2.25
N GLN A 186 -6.23 0.82 1.08
CA GLN A 186 -6.58 -0.34 0.27
C GLN A 186 -5.62 -0.40 -0.93
N LEU A 187 -4.80 -1.43 -0.96
CA LEU A 187 -3.89 -1.72 -2.05
C LEU A 187 -4.50 -2.77 -2.96
N ARG A 188 -4.53 -2.49 -4.27
CA ARG A 188 -5.12 -3.36 -5.30
C ARG A 188 -4.38 -3.25 -6.63
N THR A 189 -4.41 -4.31 -7.43
CA THR A 189 -4.09 -4.21 -8.85
C THR A 189 -5.24 -3.55 -9.61
N VAL A 190 -5.00 -3.12 -10.84
CA VAL A 190 -6.04 -2.61 -11.74
C VAL A 190 -7.17 -3.63 -11.96
N LEU A 191 -6.82 -4.93 -12.07
CA LEU A 191 -7.79 -6.00 -12.27
C LEU A 191 -8.61 -6.27 -11.00
N GLN A 192 -7.95 -6.31 -9.83
CA GLN A 192 -8.64 -6.42 -8.54
C GLN A 192 -9.59 -5.25 -8.29
N HIS A 193 -9.16 -4.03 -8.66
CA HIS A 193 -10.00 -2.85 -8.58
C HIS A 193 -11.22 -2.95 -9.50
N ALA A 194 -11.04 -3.33 -10.77
CA ALA A 194 -12.13 -3.48 -11.73
C ALA A 194 -13.17 -4.52 -11.26
N TRP A 195 -12.70 -5.66 -10.75
CA TRP A 195 -13.59 -6.69 -10.17
C TRP A 195 -14.41 -6.14 -9.01
N ALA A 196 -13.74 -5.47 -8.06
CA ALA A 196 -14.38 -4.99 -6.84
C ALA A 196 -15.36 -3.85 -7.09
N GLU A 197 -15.09 -2.95 -8.03
CA GLU A 197 -16.06 -1.91 -8.41
C GLU A 197 -17.29 -2.52 -9.08
N PHE A 198 -17.11 -3.50 -9.98
CA PHE A 198 -18.22 -4.18 -10.64
C PHE A 198 -19.07 -4.98 -9.65
N GLU A 199 -18.44 -5.74 -8.76
CA GLU A 199 -19.12 -6.50 -7.71
C GLU A 199 -19.90 -5.61 -6.76
N HIS A 200 -19.27 -4.52 -6.29
CA HIS A 200 -19.91 -3.56 -5.42
C HIS A 200 -21.12 -2.90 -6.09
N ASP A 201 -21.01 -2.49 -7.35
CA ASP A 201 -22.12 -1.88 -8.08
C ASP A 201 -23.31 -2.83 -8.24
N ILE A 202 -23.06 -4.10 -8.60
CA ILE A 202 -24.12 -5.10 -8.72
C ILE A 202 -24.77 -5.40 -7.36
N ARG A 203 -24.00 -5.55 -6.28
CA ARG A 203 -24.56 -5.88 -4.96
C ARG A 203 -25.25 -4.70 -4.28
N TYR A 204 -24.76 -3.49 -4.49
CA TYR A 204 -25.27 -2.30 -3.82
C TYR A 204 -26.42 -1.63 -4.59
N LYS A 205 -26.35 -1.58 -5.94
CA LYS A 205 -27.39 -0.99 -6.78
C LYS A 205 -28.38 -2.03 -7.30
N GLY A 206 -28.01 -3.31 -7.34
CA GLY A 206 -28.89 -4.37 -7.79
C GLY A 206 -29.79 -4.88 -6.68
N SER A 207 -31.11 -4.80 -6.89
CA SER A 207 -32.07 -5.65 -6.19
C SER A 207 -31.98 -7.08 -6.74
N VAL A 208 -30.87 -7.78 -6.44
CA VAL A 208 -30.65 -9.14 -6.94
C VAL A 208 -31.66 -10.07 -6.26
N PRO A 209 -32.52 -10.77 -7.02
CA PRO A 209 -33.46 -11.71 -6.44
C PRO A 209 -32.70 -12.82 -5.67
N PRO A 210 -33.16 -13.23 -4.47
CA PRO A 210 -32.46 -14.21 -3.65
C PRO A 210 -32.11 -15.51 -4.38
N GLU A 211 -32.96 -15.94 -5.30
CA GLU A 211 -32.77 -17.13 -6.14
C GLU A 211 -31.60 -17.03 -7.12
N GLN A 212 -31.16 -15.82 -7.48
CA GLN A 212 -30.04 -15.58 -8.41
C GLN A 212 -28.69 -15.43 -7.69
N VAL A 213 -28.70 -15.18 -6.37
CA VAL A 213 -27.49 -14.94 -5.58
C VAL A 213 -26.46 -16.07 -5.71
N PRO A 214 -26.82 -17.37 -5.63
CA PRO A 214 -25.82 -18.43 -5.73
C PRO A 214 -25.11 -18.51 -7.10
N ASP A 215 -25.84 -18.32 -8.21
CA ASP A 215 -25.21 -18.32 -9.54
C ASP A 215 -24.33 -17.08 -9.73
N LEU A 216 -24.78 -15.92 -9.22
CA LEU A 216 -24.02 -14.69 -9.25
C LEU A 216 -22.70 -14.80 -8.46
N ASP A 217 -22.75 -15.34 -7.24
CA ASP A 217 -21.57 -15.59 -6.41
C ASP A 217 -20.58 -16.50 -7.15
N ARG A 218 -21.07 -17.59 -7.77
CA ARG A 218 -20.24 -18.49 -8.57
C ARG A 218 -19.57 -17.77 -9.74
N ARG A 219 -20.28 -16.89 -10.45
CA ARG A 219 -19.72 -16.11 -11.57
C ARG A 219 -18.65 -15.13 -11.10
N PHE A 220 -18.88 -14.47 -9.97
CA PHE A 220 -17.91 -13.57 -9.36
C PHE A 220 -16.63 -14.29 -8.96
N THR A 221 -16.75 -15.49 -8.37
CA THR A 221 -15.61 -16.37 -8.06
C THR A 221 -14.84 -16.77 -9.33
N LEU A 222 -15.53 -17.19 -10.40
CA LEU A 222 -14.89 -17.53 -11.67
C LEU A 222 -14.16 -16.32 -12.29
N ALA A 223 -14.79 -15.15 -12.27
CA ALA A 223 -14.19 -13.91 -12.76
C ALA A 223 -12.93 -13.55 -11.95
N ALA A 224 -12.95 -13.69 -10.63
CA ALA A 224 -11.79 -13.44 -9.78
C ALA A 224 -10.60 -14.35 -10.15
N GLY A 225 -10.86 -15.64 -10.37
CA GLY A 225 -9.80 -16.58 -10.78
C GLY A 225 -9.22 -16.27 -12.16
N LEU A 226 -10.03 -15.80 -13.12
CA LEU A 226 -9.55 -15.37 -14.44
C LEU A 226 -8.66 -14.12 -14.33
N LEU A 227 -9.06 -13.16 -13.49
CA LEU A 227 -8.28 -11.94 -13.28
C LEU A 227 -6.97 -12.21 -12.55
N GLU A 228 -6.97 -13.14 -11.60
CA GLU A 228 -5.73 -13.58 -10.94
C GLU A 228 -4.76 -14.22 -11.95
N LEU A 229 -5.27 -15.06 -12.86
CA LEU A 229 -4.43 -15.62 -13.93
C LEU A 229 -3.88 -14.52 -14.84
N ALA A 230 -4.71 -13.54 -15.23
CA ALA A 230 -4.26 -12.42 -16.05
C ALA A 230 -3.20 -11.56 -15.34
N ASP A 231 -3.35 -11.29 -14.03
CA ASP A 231 -2.34 -10.55 -13.24
C ASP A 231 -0.99 -11.29 -13.20
N ARG A 232 -0.99 -12.63 -13.17
CA ARG A 232 0.24 -13.44 -13.28
C ARG A 232 0.89 -13.30 -14.65
N GLU A 233 0.10 -13.35 -15.72
CA GLU A 233 0.62 -13.15 -17.09
C GLU A 233 1.19 -11.75 -17.28
N PHE A 234 0.54 -10.70 -16.75
CA PHE A 234 1.08 -9.34 -16.79
C PHE A 234 2.41 -9.21 -16.03
N SER A 235 2.51 -9.89 -14.88
CA SER A 235 3.77 -9.95 -14.12
C SER A 235 4.87 -10.65 -14.93
N ALA A 236 4.57 -11.79 -15.55
CA ALA A 236 5.52 -12.55 -16.37
C ALA A 236 5.97 -11.77 -17.62
N ILE A 237 5.06 -11.07 -18.30
CA ILE A 237 5.39 -10.20 -19.44
C ILE A 237 6.37 -9.11 -18.99
N ARG A 238 6.10 -8.47 -17.85
CA ARG A 238 6.97 -7.41 -17.32
C ARG A 238 8.36 -7.95 -16.97
N ASP A 239 8.43 -9.07 -16.26
CA ASP A 239 9.70 -9.69 -15.88
C ASP A 239 10.50 -10.09 -17.13
N ARG A 240 9.84 -10.60 -18.18
CA ARG A 240 10.49 -10.96 -19.44
C ARG A 240 11.04 -9.77 -20.22
N ILE A 241 10.32 -8.64 -20.23
CA ILE A 241 10.83 -7.42 -20.86
C ILE A 241 12.06 -6.92 -20.09
N GLN A 242 12.06 -6.98 -18.76
CA GLN A 242 13.20 -6.60 -17.94
C GLN A 242 14.44 -7.44 -18.24
N GLU A 243 14.30 -8.77 -18.31
CA GLU A 243 15.40 -9.66 -18.73
C GLU A 243 15.90 -9.38 -20.16
N GLY A 244 14.98 -9.09 -21.09
CA GLY A 244 15.31 -8.83 -22.49
C GLY A 244 16.06 -7.51 -22.72
N LEU A 245 15.73 -6.47 -21.94
CA LEU A 245 16.45 -5.20 -21.93
C LEU A 245 17.87 -5.38 -21.38
N GLN A 246 18.02 -6.11 -20.27
CA GLN A 246 19.34 -6.45 -19.70
C GLN A 246 20.22 -7.24 -20.68
N ALA A 247 19.64 -8.15 -21.46
CA ALA A 247 20.38 -8.97 -22.43
C ALA A 247 20.87 -8.20 -23.67
N ARG A 248 20.18 -7.13 -24.10
CA ARG A 248 20.59 -6.32 -25.27
C ARG A 248 21.86 -5.51 -25.01
N GLU A 249 22.11 -5.11 -23.77
CA GLU A 249 23.32 -4.35 -23.40
C GLU A 249 24.61 -5.19 -23.39
N VAL A 250 24.53 -6.52 -23.29
CA VAL A 250 25.72 -7.38 -23.46
C VAL A 250 26.20 -7.41 -24.93
N HIS A 251 25.40 -6.90 -25.87
CA HIS A 251 25.63 -7.10 -27.30
C HIS A 251 25.58 -5.87 -28.21
N ASP A 252 25.37 -4.65 -27.72
CA ASP A 252 25.36 -3.48 -28.61
C ASP A 252 25.92 -2.22 -27.92
N SER A 253 27.10 -1.79 -28.35
CA SER A 253 27.72 -0.50 -28.01
C SER A 253 27.70 0.48 -29.20
N ASP A 254 26.79 0.27 -30.16
CA ASP A 254 26.63 1.14 -31.30
C ASP A 254 25.25 1.80 -31.24
N VAL A 255 25.21 3.15 -31.25
CA VAL A 255 24.36 4.00 -32.12
C VAL A 255 24.33 5.44 -31.58
N GLU A 256 24.79 6.35 -32.44
CA GLU A 256 24.55 7.79 -32.39
C GLU A 256 23.04 8.09 -32.52
N ASP A 257 22.37 8.59 -31.46
CA ASP A 257 21.12 9.35 -31.61
C ASP A 257 21.00 10.49 -30.56
N PRO A 258 20.96 11.76 -31.00
CA PRO A 258 20.69 12.91 -30.17
C PRO A 258 19.19 13.13 -30.01
N ARG A 259 18.63 12.54 -28.93
CA ARG A 259 17.56 13.11 -28.09
C ARG A 259 17.27 12.18 -26.91
N LEU A 260 17.25 12.71 -25.69
CA LEU A 260 16.88 11.98 -24.46
C LEU A 260 15.37 11.69 -24.43
N GLY A 261 14.89 10.83 -25.33
CA GLY A 261 13.51 10.35 -25.34
C GLY A 261 13.22 9.49 -24.11
N ALA A 262 11.97 9.51 -23.62
CA ALA A 262 11.58 8.73 -22.45
C ALA A 262 11.81 7.22 -22.62
N GLN A 263 11.60 6.70 -23.83
CA GLN A 263 11.79 5.28 -24.15
C GLN A 263 13.27 4.89 -24.25
N ASP A 264 14.11 5.77 -24.79
CA ASP A 264 15.55 5.54 -24.89
C ASP A 264 16.20 5.64 -23.50
N LEU A 265 15.75 6.59 -22.68
CA LEU A 265 16.17 6.70 -21.29
C LEU A 265 15.74 5.48 -20.48
N ALA A 266 14.52 4.97 -20.68
CA ALA A 266 14.10 3.73 -20.04
C ALA A 266 14.98 2.55 -20.44
N THR A 267 15.41 2.48 -21.70
CA THR A 267 16.31 1.45 -22.21
C THR A 267 17.70 1.56 -21.57
N PHE A 268 18.31 2.75 -21.60
CA PHE A 268 19.61 3.02 -20.98
C PHE A 268 19.64 2.73 -19.47
N LEU A 269 18.55 3.07 -18.76
CA LEU A 269 18.47 2.80 -17.33
C LEU A 269 18.24 1.32 -17.01
N ALA A 270 17.60 0.57 -17.91
CA ALA A 270 17.25 -0.82 -17.68
C ALA A 270 18.48 -1.74 -17.56
N GLY A 271 19.58 -1.49 -18.29
CA GLY A 271 20.78 -2.29 -18.09
C GLY A 271 21.90 -1.60 -17.30
N ARG A 272 21.85 -0.28 -17.07
CA ARG A 272 22.66 0.32 -15.99
C ARG A 272 22.21 -0.16 -14.59
N TYR A 273 20.90 -0.27 -14.36
CA TYR A 273 20.33 -0.55 -13.04
C TYR A 273 19.63 -1.90 -12.98
N ASP A 274 20.41 -2.93 -12.67
CA ASP A 274 19.87 -4.28 -12.46
C ASP A 274 18.73 -4.29 -11.45
N HIS A 275 17.68 -5.06 -11.78
CA HIS A 275 16.51 -5.31 -10.94
C HIS A 275 15.67 -4.09 -10.54
N ALA A 276 15.94 -2.91 -11.11
CA ALA A 276 15.15 -1.71 -10.84
C ALA A 276 13.72 -1.84 -11.40
N GLY A 277 12.73 -1.38 -10.64
CA GLY A 277 11.33 -1.36 -11.08
C GLY A 277 11.09 -0.35 -12.22
N TRP A 278 10.05 -0.59 -13.01
CA TRP A 278 9.59 0.36 -14.04
C TRP A 278 9.13 1.66 -13.38
N SER A 279 9.55 2.80 -13.94
CA SER A 279 9.01 4.11 -13.57
C SER A 279 7.92 4.53 -14.57
N ARG A 280 7.15 5.58 -14.25
CA ARG A 280 6.16 6.15 -15.18
C ARG A 280 6.83 6.83 -16.36
N THR A 281 6.17 6.86 -17.52
CA THR A 281 6.61 7.66 -18.67
C THR A 281 6.87 9.12 -18.27
N GLU A 282 5.97 9.70 -17.47
CA GLU A 282 6.10 11.06 -16.94
C GLU A 282 7.39 11.25 -16.11
N HIS A 283 7.83 10.22 -15.36
CA HIS A 283 9.08 10.28 -14.60
C HIS A 283 10.30 10.28 -15.53
N TYR A 284 10.25 9.54 -16.64
CA TYR A 284 11.32 9.57 -17.65
C TYR A 284 11.35 10.91 -18.40
N GLU A 285 10.19 11.48 -18.74
CA GLU A 285 10.10 12.81 -19.39
C GLU A 285 10.61 13.93 -18.47
N TRP A 286 10.22 13.89 -17.19
CA TRP A 286 10.70 14.81 -16.18
C TRP A 286 12.21 14.68 -15.97
N MET A 287 12.73 13.45 -15.85
CA MET A 287 14.17 13.22 -15.72
C MET A 287 14.93 13.68 -16.96
N GLY A 288 14.41 13.44 -18.17
CA GLY A 288 14.99 13.96 -19.40
C GLY A 288 15.09 15.48 -19.40
N SER A 289 14.09 16.18 -18.86
CA SER A 289 14.12 17.64 -18.70
C SER A 289 15.21 18.11 -17.74
N LEU A 290 15.43 17.39 -16.63
CA LEU A 290 16.51 17.69 -15.68
C LEU A 290 17.90 17.44 -16.26
N LEU A 291 18.07 16.35 -17.03
CA LEU A 291 19.32 16.05 -17.72
C LEU A 291 19.71 17.18 -18.67
N LEU A 292 18.75 17.68 -19.46
CA LEU A 292 18.97 18.84 -20.33
C LEU A 292 19.34 20.10 -19.55
N GLU A 293 18.73 20.31 -18.38
CA GLU A 293 19.06 21.45 -17.51
C GLU A 293 20.48 21.37 -16.93
N LEU A 294 20.98 20.15 -16.68
CA LEU A 294 22.39 19.88 -16.32
C LEU A 294 23.37 20.03 -17.50
N GLY A 295 22.86 20.23 -18.72
CA GLY A 295 23.67 20.24 -19.94
C GLY A 295 24.04 18.85 -20.46
N ILE A 296 23.40 17.79 -19.95
CA ILE A 296 23.53 16.42 -20.46
C ILE A 296 22.57 16.30 -21.64
N THR A 297 23.12 16.20 -22.86
CA THR A 297 22.31 16.24 -24.10
C THR A 297 22.27 14.93 -24.86
N SER A 298 23.10 13.96 -24.47
CA SER A 298 23.21 12.62 -25.06
C SER A 298 23.37 11.54 -23.99
N PHE A 299 23.16 10.27 -24.38
CA PHE A 299 23.44 9.13 -23.51
C PHE A 299 24.92 8.92 -23.26
N ASP A 300 25.80 9.36 -24.17
CA ASP A 300 27.24 9.38 -23.97
C ASP A 300 27.62 10.38 -22.86
N ASP A 301 27.09 11.61 -22.90
CA ASP A 301 27.28 12.60 -21.84
C ASP A 301 26.78 12.05 -20.49
N LEU A 302 25.64 11.35 -20.49
CA LEU A 302 25.07 10.75 -19.30
C LEU A 302 25.96 9.62 -18.76
N GLY A 303 26.40 8.72 -19.63
CA GLY A 303 27.32 7.64 -19.30
C GLY A 303 28.64 8.18 -18.74
N GLU A 304 29.20 9.21 -19.36
CA GLU A 304 30.41 9.94 -18.91
C GLU A 304 30.21 10.54 -17.51
N ALA A 305 29.11 11.27 -17.30
CA ALA A 305 28.79 11.91 -16.04
C ALA A 305 28.64 10.90 -14.88
N LEU A 306 28.04 9.75 -15.18
CA LEU A 306 27.76 8.69 -14.22
C LEU A 306 28.90 7.68 -14.04
N ARG A 307 29.93 7.70 -14.91
CA ARG A 307 31.05 6.72 -14.88
C ARG A 307 31.81 6.74 -13.56
N ALA A 308 31.96 7.91 -12.96
CA ALA A 308 32.65 8.09 -11.68
C ALA A 308 31.77 7.83 -10.46
N VAL A 309 30.47 7.55 -10.66
CA VAL A 309 29.51 7.33 -9.56
C VAL A 309 29.40 5.84 -9.27
N ASP A 310 29.73 5.45 -8.04
CA ASP A 310 29.43 4.12 -7.53
C ASP A 310 27.94 4.05 -7.13
N SER A 311 27.10 3.63 -8.08
CA SER A 311 25.66 3.54 -7.87
C SER A 311 25.25 2.55 -6.78
N GLN A 312 26.02 1.49 -6.56
CA GLN A 312 25.74 0.54 -5.47
C GLN A 312 26.01 1.21 -4.12
N ALA A 313 27.11 1.94 -3.99
CA ALA A 313 27.40 2.70 -2.77
C ALA A 313 26.38 3.81 -2.52
N VAL A 314 25.95 4.54 -3.56
CA VAL A 314 24.90 5.56 -3.46
C VAL A 314 23.58 4.94 -3.00
N THR A 315 23.14 3.85 -3.64
CA THR A 315 21.91 3.14 -3.27
C THR A 315 21.98 2.63 -1.82
N ALA A 316 23.12 2.08 -1.41
CA ALA A 316 23.36 1.62 -0.04
C ALA A 316 23.36 2.78 0.97
N ALA A 317 23.90 3.94 0.61
CA ALA A 317 23.92 5.13 1.45
C ALA A 317 22.52 5.73 1.66
N MET A 318 21.66 5.66 0.64
CA MET A 318 20.27 6.10 0.78
C MET A 318 19.48 5.27 1.79
N GLY A 319 19.89 4.02 2.03
CA GLY A 319 19.29 3.14 3.02
C GLY A 319 17.89 2.67 2.62
N TYR A 320 17.59 2.58 1.32
CA TYR A 320 16.30 2.07 0.88
C TYR A 320 16.12 0.62 1.31
N HIS A 321 14.98 0.34 1.91
CA HIS A 321 14.59 -1.02 2.26
C HIS A 321 14.09 -1.81 1.04
N HIS A 322 13.58 -1.10 0.03
CA HIS A 322 13.20 -1.66 -1.28
C HIS A 322 14.13 -1.23 -2.41
N PRO A 323 14.32 -2.05 -3.45
CA PRO A 323 15.01 -1.63 -4.65
C PRO A 323 14.28 -0.43 -5.28
N PRO A 324 14.88 0.78 -5.29
CA PRO A 324 14.26 1.94 -5.91
C PRO A 324 14.05 1.74 -7.42
N GLY A 325 13.05 2.42 -7.97
CA GLY A 325 12.81 2.45 -9.42
C GLY A 325 14.02 3.01 -10.19
N ALA A 326 14.12 2.68 -11.48
CA ALA A 326 15.29 3.04 -12.29
C ALA A 326 15.53 4.55 -12.37
N VAL A 327 14.45 5.35 -12.49
CA VAL A 327 14.54 6.81 -12.49
C VAL A 327 15.00 7.34 -11.13
N ARG A 328 14.58 6.72 -10.02
CA ARG A 328 15.01 7.13 -8.68
C ARG A 328 16.50 6.87 -8.45
N ARG A 329 17.01 5.74 -8.93
CA ARG A 329 18.46 5.46 -8.89
C ARG A 329 19.25 6.47 -9.72
N LEU A 330 18.75 6.83 -10.90
CA LEU A 330 19.36 7.90 -11.69
C LEU A 330 19.38 9.22 -10.93
N ASP A 331 18.24 9.57 -10.33
CA ASP A 331 18.08 10.77 -9.51
C ASP A 331 19.10 10.84 -8.37
N ASP A 332 19.31 9.72 -7.66
CA ASP A 332 20.31 9.60 -6.59
C ASP A 332 21.75 9.67 -7.10
N ASP A 333 22.07 9.00 -8.20
CA ASP A 333 23.41 9.04 -8.80
C ASP A 333 23.75 10.46 -9.29
N LEU A 334 22.79 11.16 -9.90
CA LEU A 334 22.96 12.56 -10.33
C LEU A 334 23.10 13.49 -9.12
N LEU A 335 22.31 13.29 -8.06
CA LEU A 335 22.44 14.03 -6.82
C LEU A 335 23.83 13.82 -6.19
N ALA A 336 24.31 12.57 -6.14
CA ALA A 336 25.65 12.24 -5.67
C ALA A 336 26.76 12.91 -6.50
N ARG A 337 26.58 12.94 -7.83
CA ARG A 337 27.56 13.49 -8.77
C ARG A 337 27.65 15.01 -8.76
N PHE A 338 26.50 15.68 -8.70
CA PHE A 338 26.39 17.13 -8.93
C PHE A 338 26.05 17.91 -7.66
N GLY A 339 25.67 17.25 -6.56
CA GLY A 339 25.47 17.85 -5.25
C GLY A 339 24.49 19.03 -5.28
N GLU A 340 24.87 20.14 -4.64
CA GLU A 340 24.04 21.36 -4.60
C GLU A 340 23.74 21.95 -5.99
N ALA A 341 24.57 21.69 -7.02
CA ALA A 341 24.24 22.10 -8.38
C ALA A 341 23.00 21.37 -8.92
N TYR A 342 22.82 20.10 -8.54
CA TYR A 342 21.60 19.34 -8.84
C TYR A 342 20.40 19.85 -8.05
N VAL A 343 20.59 20.12 -6.76
CA VAL A 343 19.54 20.67 -5.88
C VAL A 343 19.03 22.02 -6.41
N GLY A 344 19.93 22.84 -6.96
CA GLY A 344 19.64 24.17 -7.47
C GLY A 344 18.90 24.24 -8.81
N LEU A 345 18.68 23.11 -9.49
CA LEU A 345 17.95 23.09 -10.76
C LEU A 345 16.52 23.64 -10.61
N VAL A 346 16.07 24.37 -11.62
CA VAL A 346 14.70 24.88 -11.77
C VAL A 346 13.69 23.76 -11.62
N GLY A 347 13.91 22.63 -12.27
CA GLY A 347 13.05 21.44 -12.15
C GLY A 347 13.03 20.81 -10.75
N ASN A 348 13.98 21.17 -9.88
CA ASN A 348 14.11 20.64 -8.51
C ASN A 348 13.65 21.62 -7.41
N ARG A 349 13.23 22.84 -7.74
CA ARG A 349 12.84 23.85 -6.74
C ARG A 349 11.81 23.36 -5.72
N GLY A 350 10.83 22.57 -6.16
CA GLY A 350 9.77 22.04 -5.30
C GLY A 350 10.20 20.91 -4.35
N ARG A 351 11.42 20.37 -4.54
CA ARG A 351 11.94 19.22 -3.78
C ARG A 351 13.35 19.46 -3.22
N ALA A 352 13.79 20.72 -3.20
CA ALA A 352 15.16 21.07 -2.82
C ALA A 352 15.51 20.67 -1.38
N GLU A 353 14.56 20.76 -0.45
CA GLU A 353 14.75 20.34 0.95
C GLU A 353 14.98 18.83 1.05
N ALA A 354 14.05 18.02 0.50
CA ALA A 354 14.17 16.56 0.44
C ALA A 354 15.47 16.09 -0.28
N LEU A 355 15.89 16.79 -1.33
CA LEU A 355 17.16 16.50 -2.00
C LEU A 355 18.37 16.78 -1.12
N ARG A 356 18.36 17.85 -0.30
CA ARG A 356 19.46 18.11 0.64
C ARG A 356 19.54 17.07 1.74
N GLU A 357 18.40 16.60 2.24
CA GLU A 357 18.37 15.50 3.22
C GLU A 357 18.98 14.23 2.63
N ARG A 358 18.65 13.89 1.38
CA ARG A 358 19.27 12.75 0.68
C ARG A 358 20.75 12.98 0.41
N LEU A 359 21.14 14.18 -0.01
CA LEU A 359 22.53 14.51 -0.29
C LEU A 359 23.40 14.34 0.96
N ALA A 360 22.87 14.70 2.14
CA ALA A 360 23.54 14.48 3.42
C ALA A 360 23.85 12.99 3.67
N ARG A 361 22.97 12.07 3.26
CA ARG A 361 23.20 10.61 3.39
C ARG A 361 24.34 10.12 2.52
N VAL A 362 24.56 10.74 1.36
CA VAL A 362 25.64 10.37 0.43
C VAL A 362 26.98 10.99 0.84
N GLY A 363 26.95 12.20 1.42
CA GLY A 363 28.15 12.96 1.80
C GLY A 363 28.83 12.54 3.11
N ASP A 364 28.19 11.72 3.95
CA ASP A 364 28.68 11.30 5.27
C ASP A 364 29.74 10.16 5.22
N ARG A 365 30.51 10.04 4.12
CA ARG A 365 31.59 9.03 3.98
C ARG A 365 32.86 9.58 3.35
#